data_AF-A0A965C0J5-F1
#
_entry.id   AF-A0A965C0J5-F1
#
_cell.length_a   1.000
_cell.length_b   1.000
_cell.length_c   1.000
_cell.angle_alpha   90.00
_cell.angle_beta   90.00
_cell.angle_gamma   90.00
#
_symmetry.space_group_name_H-M   'P 1'
#
loop_
_entity.id
_entity.type
_entity.pdbx_description
1 polymer ?
#
loop_
_entity_poly.entity_id
_entity_poly.type
_entity_poly.pdbx_seq_one_letter_code
_entity_poly.pdbx_strand_id
1 'polypeptide(L)'
;MGISVQVCGAARTVTGYCLFFETARAKFLVDCGMFQGPKTLKSLNWEEFPFNPREIDAVLLTHAHIDHSGLLPKLKAGGFRGTIYATAATADLCAVMLPDSGHVQEMEVSQLNRRNRHRGRAPVRPIYTAADGAAAIAAFRAVPFGRWMEPVPGVRARWWNAGHMLGSASIEIEYADGKNAPVRVLVSGDLGPDCSVFHHESEAPDALDHVFLESTYGDEDKPCVDHVARREKLAAIVQQAAKSDGVLLIPAFAVERTQEICWDLVTLMQAGTVPEAPIFMDSPLAIRATEVFLEHAAALENGEAISRALRSPLIRPTESGEASRRIAEAEGFHIIVAGSGMCDAGRIRHHLKRWLWSPAATVMLTGYQAEGTLGRLLQEGKPEVRIQGETIRVAAKIAEIRDFSGHADAPELARWLAARGQVSGGVFLVHGEADAMEALAQRLQLGKITAPDQVIMPVLDERWSL
;
A
#
# COMPACT_ATOMS: atom_id res chain seq x y z
N MET A 1 15.55 -23.81 -22.18
CA MET A 1 15.44 -23.48 -20.74
C MET A 1 14.00 -23.10 -20.51
N GLY A 2 13.36 -23.66 -19.49
CA GLY A 2 12.04 -23.22 -19.03
C GLY A 2 12.12 -21.81 -18.44
N ILE A 3 11.00 -21.30 -17.97
CA ILE A 3 10.97 -20.07 -17.19
C ILE A 3 11.30 -20.41 -15.73
N SER A 4 12.08 -19.55 -15.07
CA SER A 4 12.38 -19.69 -13.65
C SER A 4 12.08 -18.39 -12.94
N VAL A 5 11.80 -18.50 -11.64
CA VAL A 5 11.45 -17.37 -10.78
C VAL A 5 12.21 -17.46 -9.47
N GLN A 6 12.77 -16.33 -9.03
CA GLN A 6 13.39 -16.17 -7.73
C GLN A 6 12.57 -15.18 -6.90
N VAL A 7 12.28 -15.54 -5.64
CA VAL A 7 11.50 -14.73 -4.72
C VAL A 7 12.44 -13.80 -3.95
N CYS A 8 12.71 -12.62 -4.51
CA CYS A 8 13.69 -11.66 -3.98
C CYS A 8 13.14 -10.78 -2.84
N GLY A 9 11.86 -10.92 -2.49
CA GLY A 9 11.22 -10.22 -1.39
C GLY A 9 9.74 -10.61 -1.25
N ALA A 10 9.05 -10.02 -0.27
CA ALA A 10 7.71 -10.45 0.16
C ALA A 10 7.60 -11.97 0.48
N ALA A 11 8.70 -12.60 0.88
CA ALA A 11 8.74 -13.99 1.35
C ALA A 11 8.61 -14.01 2.87
N ARG A 12 7.44 -14.43 3.39
CA ARG A 12 7.12 -14.44 4.83
C ARG A 12 7.19 -13.04 5.48
N THR A 13 6.89 -12.03 4.68
CA THR A 13 6.74 -10.63 5.10
C THR A 13 5.81 -9.89 4.13
N VAL A 14 5.19 -8.81 4.60
CA VAL A 14 4.23 -7.98 3.85
C VAL A 14 4.89 -6.80 3.13
N THR A 15 6.15 -6.95 2.71
CA THR A 15 6.89 -5.81 2.16
C THR A 15 8.07 -6.23 1.29
N GLY A 16 8.58 -5.29 0.49
CA GLY A 16 9.72 -5.52 -0.40
C GLY A 16 9.39 -6.45 -1.55
N TYR A 17 8.14 -6.44 -2.05
CA TYR A 17 7.70 -7.36 -3.10
C TYR A 17 8.58 -7.26 -4.33
N CYS A 18 9.18 -8.39 -4.73
CA CYS A 18 10.06 -8.48 -5.88
C CYS A 18 10.18 -9.93 -6.33
N LEU A 19 9.66 -10.24 -7.51
CA LEU A 19 9.85 -11.55 -8.16
C LEU A 19 10.77 -11.37 -9.37
N PHE A 20 11.88 -12.11 -9.40
CA PHE A 20 12.82 -12.09 -10.51
C PHE A 20 12.61 -13.28 -11.43
N PHE A 21 12.16 -13.01 -12.66
CA PHE A 21 11.93 -14.03 -13.68
C PHE A 21 13.09 -14.08 -14.67
N GLU A 22 13.53 -15.29 -15.00
CA GLU A 22 14.57 -15.55 -16.00
C GLU A 22 14.11 -16.62 -16.98
N THR A 23 14.21 -16.29 -18.27
CA THR A 23 14.01 -17.18 -19.41
C THR A 23 15.33 -17.36 -20.16
N ALA A 24 15.33 -18.16 -21.22
CA ALA A 24 16.50 -18.27 -22.10
C ALA A 24 16.85 -16.99 -22.86
N ARG A 25 15.94 -16.00 -22.93
CA ARG A 25 16.08 -14.81 -23.79
C ARG A 25 15.99 -13.48 -23.07
N ALA A 26 15.43 -13.47 -21.86
CA ALA A 26 15.12 -12.25 -21.14
C ALA A 26 15.07 -12.47 -19.63
N LYS A 27 15.34 -11.40 -18.90
CA LYS A 27 15.31 -11.26 -17.44
C LYS A 27 14.39 -10.10 -17.09
N PHE A 28 13.36 -10.33 -16.30
CA PHE A 28 12.42 -9.27 -15.93
C PHE A 28 11.97 -9.40 -14.48
N LEU A 29 11.45 -8.30 -13.93
CA LEU A 29 10.92 -8.26 -12.58
C LEU A 29 9.40 -8.13 -12.62
N VAL A 30 8.73 -8.76 -11.67
CA VAL A 30 7.40 -8.32 -11.22
C VAL A 30 7.59 -7.62 -9.88
N ASP A 31 7.27 -6.32 -9.88
CA ASP A 31 7.53 -5.37 -8.80
C ASP A 31 9.01 -5.22 -8.39
N CYS A 32 9.30 -4.14 -7.66
CA CYS A 32 10.60 -3.85 -7.05
C CYS A 32 10.38 -2.96 -5.83
N GLY A 33 9.89 -3.58 -4.76
CA GLY A 33 9.42 -2.94 -3.55
C GLY A 33 10.49 -2.64 -2.51
N MET A 34 10.24 -1.63 -1.67
CA MET A 34 11.06 -1.31 -0.50
C MET A 34 10.61 -2.10 0.72
N PHE A 35 11.56 -2.68 1.44
CA PHE A 35 11.32 -3.35 2.71
C PHE A 35 11.00 -2.34 3.82
N GLN A 36 9.81 -2.45 4.41
CA GLN A 36 9.35 -1.62 5.53
C GLN A 36 9.39 -2.40 6.85
N GLY A 37 8.97 -1.77 7.96
CA GLY A 37 8.90 -2.43 9.27
C GLY A 37 10.20 -2.39 10.12
N PRO A 38 10.53 -3.48 10.85
CA PRO A 38 11.68 -3.54 11.75
C PRO A 38 13.02 -3.20 11.08
N LYS A 39 14.01 -2.80 11.90
CA LYS A 39 15.33 -2.39 11.41
C LYS A 39 16.05 -3.46 10.58
N THR A 40 15.85 -4.73 10.92
CA THR A 40 16.42 -5.89 10.22
C THR A 40 15.87 -6.07 8.82
N LEU A 41 14.56 -5.87 8.61
CA LEU A 41 13.97 -5.86 7.27
C LEU A 41 14.41 -4.62 6.50
N LYS A 42 14.36 -3.44 7.14
CA LYS A 42 14.79 -2.20 6.50
C LYS A 42 16.22 -2.28 5.98
N SER A 43 17.17 -2.90 6.70
CA SER A 43 18.57 -2.98 6.25
C SER A 43 18.75 -3.65 4.89
N LEU A 44 17.85 -4.55 4.49
CA LEU A 44 17.87 -5.19 3.17
C LEU A 44 17.81 -4.17 2.03
N ASN A 45 17.18 -3.00 2.24
CA ASN A 45 17.15 -1.96 1.21
C ASN A 45 18.52 -1.38 0.86
N TRP A 46 19.53 -1.54 1.71
CA TRP A 46 20.91 -1.07 1.48
C TRP A 46 21.82 -2.15 0.91
N GLU A 47 21.40 -3.41 0.91
CA GLU A 47 22.17 -4.52 0.35
C GLU A 47 22.13 -4.49 -1.19
N GLU A 48 23.04 -5.21 -1.83
CA GLU A 48 22.97 -5.39 -3.28
C GLU A 48 21.74 -6.22 -3.65
N PHE A 49 21.17 -5.99 -4.84
CA PHE A 49 20.12 -6.87 -5.32
C PHE A 49 20.67 -8.29 -5.54
N PRO A 50 19.85 -9.33 -5.34
CA PRO A 50 20.25 -10.71 -5.63
C PRO A 50 20.37 -11.01 -7.14
N PHE A 51 20.15 -9.99 -7.98
CA PHE A 51 20.31 -10.00 -9.43
C PHE A 51 21.06 -8.74 -9.89
N ASN A 52 21.62 -8.77 -11.09
CA ASN A 52 22.29 -7.60 -11.68
C ASN A 52 21.27 -6.63 -12.31
N PRO A 53 21.10 -5.39 -11.81
CA PRO A 53 20.15 -4.43 -12.37
C PRO A 53 20.33 -4.11 -13.85
N ARG A 54 21.57 -4.22 -14.36
CA ARG A 54 21.90 -3.94 -15.77
C ARG A 54 21.40 -5.00 -16.74
N GLU A 55 21.09 -6.18 -16.24
CA GLU A 55 20.62 -7.31 -17.03
C GLU A 55 19.10 -7.43 -17.02
N ILE A 56 18.39 -6.57 -16.27
CA ILE A 56 16.92 -6.57 -16.25
C ILE A 56 16.41 -5.81 -17.48
N ASP A 57 15.63 -6.51 -18.31
CA ASP A 57 15.07 -6.01 -19.57
C ASP A 57 13.78 -5.19 -19.36
N ALA A 58 12.97 -5.57 -18.37
CA ALA A 58 11.72 -4.89 -18.03
C ALA A 58 11.32 -5.09 -16.58
N VAL A 59 10.45 -4.20 -16.10
CA VAL A 59 9.69 -4.38 -14.84
C VAL A 59 8.21 -4.33 -15.17
N LEU A 60 7.46 -5.26 -14.62
CA LEU A 60 5.99 -5.32 -14.69
C LEU A 60 5.49 -4.94 -13.30
N LEU A 61 4.87 -3.77 -13.17
CA LEU A 61 4.46 -3.22 -11.87
C LEU A 61 2.96 -3.46 -11.64
N THR A 62 2.62 -4.02 -10.48
CA THR A 62 1.25 -4.31 -10.05
C THR A 62 0.54 -3.03 -9.64
N HIS A 63 1.13 -2.26 -8.72
CA HIS A 63 0.55 -1.03 -8.19
C HIS A 63 1.60 -0.09 -7.55
N ALA A 64 1.15 1.07 -7.06
CA ALA A 64 2.03 2.18 -6.72
C ALA A 64 2.59 2.16 -5.29
N HIS A 65 2.14 1.29 -4.40
CA HIS A 65 2.64 1.25 -3.02
C HIS A 65 4.15 1.08 -2.95
N ILE A 66 4.78 1.66 -1.93
CA ILE A 66 6.25 1.75 -1.82
C ILE A 66 6.88 0.38 -1.56
N ASP A 67 6.14 -0.54 -0.96
CA ASP A 67 6.50 -1.95 -0.80
C ASP A 67 6.37 -2.79 -2.07
N HIS A 68 5.90 -2.21 -3.19
CA HIS A 68 5.89 -2.80 -4.54
C HIS A 68 6.72 -1.99 -5.56
N SER A 69 6.81 -0.67 -5.39
CA SER A 69 7.47 0.25 -6.34
C SER A 69 8.72 0.94 -5.78
N GLY A 70 8.93 0.88 -4.47
CA GLY A 70 9.80 1.79 -3.74
C GLY A 70 11.30 1.65 -4.01
N LEU A 71 11.77 0.54 -4.59
CA LEU A 71 13.17 0.36 -5.00
C LEU A 71 13.41 0.58 -6.49
N LEU A 72 12.40 0.93 -7.29
CA LEU A 72 12.59 1.29 -8.70
C LEU A 72 13.63 2.41 -8.92
N PRO A 73 13.71 3.47 -8.08
CA PRO A 73 14.76 4.47 -8.21
C PRO A 73 16.17 3.89 -7.94
N LYS A 74 16.30 2.99 -6.96
CA LYS A 74 17.56 2.28 -6.67
C LYS A 74 17.94 1.36 -7.83
N LEU A 75 16.98 0.65 -8.42
CA LEU A 75 17.18 -0.20 -9.59
C LEU A 75 17.73 0.61 -10.78
N LYS A 76 17.13 1.78 -11.05
CA LYS A 76 17.60 2.71 -12.08
C LYS A 76 19.01 3.24 -11.80
N ALA A 77 19.29 3.65 -10.56
CA ALA A 77 20.63 4.07 -10.15
C ALA A 77 21.67 2.94 -10.27
N GLY A 78 21.24 1.68 -10.09
CA GLY A 78 22.04 0.47 -10.33
C GLY A 78 22.38 0.18 -11.79
N GLY A 79 21.80 0.93 -12.74
CA GLY A 79 22.09 0.85 -14.17
C GLY A 79 21.04 0.14 -15.00
N PHE A 80 19.83 -0.10 -14.47
CA PHE A 80 18.69 -0.54 -15.26
C PHE A 80 18.34 0.46 -16.37
N ARG A 81 18.10 -0.06 -17.57
CA ARG A 81 17.78 0.73 -18.78
C ARG A 81 16.49 0.28 -19.47
N GLY A 82 15.80 -0.71 -18.92
CA GLY A 82 14.56 -1.24 -19.46
C GLY A 82 13.37 -0.33 -19.24
N THR A 83 12.19 -0.85 -19.59
CA THR A 83 10.90 -0.17 -19.40
C THR A 83 10.17 -0.72 -18.16
N ILE A 84 9.50 0.16 -17.43
CA ILE A 84 8.59 -0.19 -16.33
C ILE A 84 7.16 -0.10 -16.87
N TYR A 85 6.49 -1.23 -17.01
CA TYR A 85 5.11 -1.32 -17.49
C TYR A 85 4.15 -1.31 -16.30
N ALA A 86 3.21 -0.37 -16.31
CA ALA A 86 2.22 -0.20 -15.26
C ALA A 86 0.92 0.37 -15.85
N THR A 87 -0.19 0.29 -15.14
CA THR A 87 -1.41 1.02 -15.53
C THR A 87 -1.16 2.54 -15.50
N ALA A 88 -1.96 3.31 -16.23
CA ALA A 88 -1.80 4.78 -16.27
C ALA A 88 -1.88 5.39 -14.86
N ALA A 89 -2.89 5.02 -14.08
CA ALA A 89 -3.06 5.55 -12.74
C ALA A 89 -1.94 5.11 -11.77
N THR A 90 -1.42 3.88 -11.90
CA THR A 90 -0.24 3.44 -11.14
C THR A 90 1.00 4.28 -11.49
N ALA A 91 1.24 4.58 -12.77
CA ALA A 91 2.36 5.41 -13.18
C ALA A 91 2.26 6.84 -12.62
N ASP A 92 1.06 7.44 -12.65
CA ASP A 92 0.82 8.80 -12.13
C ASP A 92 0.94 8.86 -10.59
N LEU A 93 0.47 7.82 -9.89
CA LEU A 93 0.70 7.69 -8.45
C LEU A 93 2.19 7.52 -8.13
N CYS A 94 2.93 6.68 -8.86
CA CYS A 94 4.37 6.56 -8.69
C CYS A 94 5.10 7.91 -8.92
N ALA A 95 4.60 8.76 -9.82
CA ALA A 95 5.17 10.08 -10.09
C ALA A 95 5.13 11.03 -8.90
N VAL A 96 4.21 10.83 -7.95
CA VAL A 96 4.15 11.61 -6.70
C VAL A 96 4.70 10.86 -5.49
N MET A 97 4.60 9.52 -5.48
CA MET A 97 5.02 8.67 -4.35
C MET A 97 6.53 8.45 -4.30
N LEU A 98 7.18 8.17 -5.44
CA LEU A 98 8.63 7.89 -5.45
C LEU A 98 9.46 9.12 -5.06
N PRO A 99 9.20 10.34 -5.57
CA PRO A 99 9.91 11.53 -5.09
C PRO A 99 9.66 11.83 -3.61
N ASP A 100 8.44 11.63 -3.11
CA ASP A 100 8.11 11.85 -1.71
C ASP A 100 8.85 10.87 -0.79
N SER A 101 8.90 9.59 -1.16
CA SER A 101 9.69 8.58 -0.46
C SER A 101 11.18 8.94 -0.42
N GLY A 102 11.75 9.41 -1.55
CA GLY A 102 13.12 9.91 -1.59
C GLY A 102 13.33 11.11 -0.67
N HIS A 103 12.40 12.05 -0.63
CA HIS A 103 12.45 13.22 0.26
C HIS A 103 12.41 12.83 1.74
N VAL A 104 11.53 11.90 2.12
CA VAL A 104 11.45 11.37 3.49
C VAL A 104 12.80 10.75 3.90
N GLN A 105 13.41 9.94 3.03
CA GLN A 105 14.71 9.35 3.30
C GLN A 105 15.81 10.40 3.48
N GLU A 106 15.86 11.43 2.62
CA GLU A 106 16.82 12.53 2.75
C GLU A 106 16.68 13.25 4.10
N MET A 107 15.45 13.52 4.53
CA MET A 107 15.16 14.13 5.81
C MET A 107 15.63 13.27 6.98
N GLU A 108 15.33 11.97 6.96
CA GLU A 108 15.72 11.02 8.01
C GLU A 108 17.25 10.86 8.09
N VAL A 109 17.91 10.71 6.93
CA VAL A 109 19.37 10.60 6.84
C VAL A 109 20.05 11.89 7.28
N SER A 110 19.51 13.06 6.93
CA SER A 110 20.01 14.36 7.39
C SER A 110 19.95 14.46 8.92
N GLN A 111 18.84 14.06 9.54
CA GLN A 111 18.71 14.01 11.00
C GLN A 111 19.68 13.01 11.65
N LEU A 112 19.84 11.82 11.05
CA LEU A 112 20.75 10.79 11.55
C LEU A 112 22.20 11.24 11.44
N ASN A 113 22.60 11.87 10.34
CA ASN A 113 23.95 12.38 10.13
C ASN A 113 24.32 13.50 11.10
N ARG A 114 23.37 14.37 11.48
CA ARG A 114 23.57 15.32 12.58
C ARG A 114 23.91 14.60 13.88
N ARG A 115 23.15 13.57 14.25
CA ARG A 115 23.42 12.75 15.45
C ARG A 115 24.74 11.98 15.36
N ASN A 116 25.07 11.42 14.20
CA ASN A 116 26.31 10.68 13.96
C ASN A 116 27.53 11.59 14.11
N ARG A 117 27.46 12.83 13.62
CA ARG A 117 28.52 13.84 13.80
C ARG A 117 28.84 14.07 15.28
N HIS A 118 27.82 14.22 16.13
CA HIS A 118 28.00 14.34 17.58
C HIS A 118 28.56 13.07 18.24
N ARG A 119 28.31 11.90 17.65
CA ARG A 119 28.78 10.59 18.15
C ARG A 119 30.10 10.13 17.53
N GLY A 120 30.75 10.94 16.69
CA GLY A 120 31.97 10.56 15.96
C GLY A 120 31.78 9.40 14.98
N ARG A 121 30.56 9.18 14.48
CA ARG A 121 30.23 8.11 13.52
C ARG A 121 30.21 8.63 12.09
N ALA A 122 30.53 7.76 11.14
CA ALA A 122 30.48 8.07 9.71
C ALA A 122 29.06 8.50 9.25
N PRO A 123 28.96 9.40 8.27
CA PRO A 123 27.69 9.75 7.66
C PRO A 123 27.15 8.57 6.83
N VAL A 124 25.84 8.43 6.79
CA VAL A 124 25.12 7.50 5.91
C VAL A 124 24.46 8.26 4.76
N ARG A 125 24.02 7.53 3.73
CA ARG A 125 23.31 8.07 2.56
C ARG A 125 21.90 7.47 2.49
N PRO A 126 20.92 8.18 1.90
CA PRO A 126 19.61 7.59 1.62
C PRO A 126 19.76 6.48 0.58
N ILE A 127 18.76 5.61 0.47
CA ILE A 127 18.73 4.55 -0.55
C ILE A 127 18.66 5.22 -1.93
N TYR A 128 17.85 6.27 -2.04
CA TYR A 128 17.78 7.18 -3.17
C TYR A 128 17.23 8.54 -2.72
N THR A 129 17.41 9.56 -3.56
CA THR A 129 16.96 10.94 -3.31
C THR A 129 15.61 11.25 -3.95
N ALA A 130 14.97 12.37 -3.58
CA ALA A 130 13.75 12.83 -4.27
C ALA A 130 13.99 13.01 -5.78
N ALA A 131 15.19 13.48 -6.16
CA ALA A 131 15.59 13.64 -7.55
C ALA A 131 15.70 12.30 -8.29
N ASP A 132 16.25 11.27 -7.66
CA ASP A 132 16.30 9.91 -8.22
C ASP A 132 14.88 9.35 -8.41
N GLY A 133 14.00 9.57 -7.44
CA GLY A 133 12.58 9.20 -7.52
C GLY A 133 11.88 9.85 -8.72
N ALA A 134 12.08 11.15 -8.93
CA ALA A 134 11.54 11.86 -10.08
C ALA A 134 12.14 11.38 -11.40
N ALA A 135 13.45 11.10 -11.42
CA ALA A 135 14.12 10.59 -12.61
C ALA A 135 13.65 9.19 -13.00
N ALA A 136 13.21 8.35 -12.04
CA ALA A 136 12.71 7.00 -12.31
C ALA A 136 11.49 6.98 -13.24
N ILE A 137 10.63 8.01 -13.15
CA ILE A 137 9.37 8.11 -13.90
C ILE A 137 9.58 8.07 -15.42
N ALA A 138 10.71 8.57 -15.92
CA ALA A 138 11.02 8.52 -17.35
C ALA A 138 11.16 7.09 -17.92
N ALA A 139 11.24 6.06 -17.07
CA ALA A 139 11.24 4.66 -17.51
C ALA A 139 9.83 4.03 -17.58
N PHE A 140 8.80 4.73 -17.11
CA PHE A 140 7.43 4.19 -17.06
C PHE A 140 6.75 4.25 -18.42
N ARG A 141 5.95 3.22 -18.70
CA ARG A 141 5.07 3.15 -19.86
C ARG A 141 3.71 2.61 -19.44
N ALA A 142 2.67 3.42 -19.65
CA ALA A 142 1.30 3.05 -19.35
C ALA A 142 0.81 1.90 -20.25
N VAL A 143 0.11 0.94 -19.65
CA VAL A 143 -0.57 -0.17 -20.33
C VAL A 143 -2.04 -0.23 -19.92
N PRO A 144 -2.97 -0.54 -20.84
CA PRO A 144 -4.37 -0.71 -20.49
C PRO A 144 -4.63 -2.08 -19.86
N PHE A 145 -5.66 -2.16 -19.01
CA PHE A 145 -6.19 -3.44 -18.55
C PHE A 145 -6.69 -4.30 -19.72
N GLY A 146 -6.71 -5.61 -19.53
CA GLY A 146 -7.36 -6.54 -20.46
C GLY A 146 -6.62 -6.79 -21.78
N ARG A 147 -5.53 -6.06 -22.06
CA ARG A 147 -4.80 -6.15 -23.33
C ARG A 147 -3.46 -6.89 -23.20
N TRP A 148 -3.30 -7.91 -24.03
CA TRP A 148 -2.01 -8.58 -24.21
C TRP A 148 -0.97 -7.67 -24.86
N MET A 149 0.25 -7.73 -24.36
CA MET A 149 1.45 -7.17 -24.99
C MET A 149 2.67 -8.04 -24.71
N GLU A 150 3.78 -7.76 -25.38
CA GLU A 150 5.06 -8.47 -25.20
C GLU A 150 6.08 -7.53 -24.55
N PRO A 151 6.24 -7.53 -23.21
CA PRO A 151 7.21 -6.66 -22.53
C PRO A 151 8.66 -7.00 -22.85
N VAL A 152 8.95 -8.29 -23.07
CA VAL A 152 10.28 -8.83 -23.41
C VAL A 152 10.11 -10.03 -24.37
N PRO A 153 11.14 -10.36 -25.19
CA PRO A 153 11.02 -11.40 -26.20
C PRO A 153 10.57 -12.77 -25.65
N GLY A 154 9.46 -13.31 -26.17
CA GLY A 154 8.92 -14.62 -25.81
C GLY A 154 8.08 -14.65 -24.53
N VAL A 155 7.80 -13.48 -23.94
CA VAL A 155 6.92 -13.34 -22.77
C VAL A 155 5.80 -12.38 -23.12
N ARG A 156 4.55 -12.84 -23.03
CA ARG A 156 3.37 -11.98 -23.13
C ARG A 156 2.87 -11.67 -21.72
N ALA A 157 2.36 -10.46 -21.53
CA ALA A 157 1.76 -10.03 -20.28
C ALA A 157 0.47 -9.23 -20.49
N ARG A 158 -0.42 -9.29 -19.51
CA ARG A 158 -1.67 -8.52 -19.44
C ARG A 158 -2.00 -8.19 -17.98
N TRP A 159 -2.51 -6.99 -17.77
CA TRP A 159 -2.92 -6.47 -16.47
C TRP A 159 -4.44 -6.63 -16.30
N TRP A 160 -4.85 -7.03 -15.11
CA TRP A 160 -6.23 -7.21 -14.68
C TRP A 160 -6.51 -6.37 -13.44
N ASN A 161 -7.69 -5.79 -13.32
CA ASN A 161 -8.03 -4.99 -12.14
C ASN A 161 -7.87 -5.83 -10.86
N ALA A 162 -7.08 -5.36 -9.89
CA ALA A 162 -6.91 -6.05 -8.61
C ALA A 162 -7.88 -5.54 -7.52
N GLY A 163 -8.59 -4.43 -7.74
CA GLY A 163 -9.56 -3.89 -6.78
C GLY A 163 -8.96 -3.28 -5.51
N HIS A 164 -7.63 -3.29 -5.36
CA HIS A 164 -6.92 -2.92 -4.12
C HIS A 164 -6.76 -1.41 -3.93
N MET A 165 -6.27 -0.74 -4.97
CA MET A 165 -6.13 0.71 -5.02
C MET A 165 -6.26 1.23 -6.45
N LEU A 166 -6.32 2.55 -6.63
CA LEU A 166 -6.41 3.18 -7.94
C LEU A 166 -5.31 2.67 -8.89
N GLY A 167 -5.73 1.99 -9.96
CA GLY A 167 -4.84 1.43 -10.99
C GLY A 167 -4.14 0.12 -10.61
N SER A 168 -4.42 -0.45 -9.45
CA SER A 168 -3.85 -1.73 -9.01
C SER A 168 -4.19 -2.89 -9.95
N ALA A 169 -3.24 -3.82 -10.10
CA ALA A 169 -3.39 -4.89 -11.05
C ALA A 169 -2.77 -6.22 -10.64
N SER A 170 -3.50 -7.30 -10.95
CA SER A 170 -2.92 -8.64 -11.10
C SER A 170 -2.33 -8.79 -12.50
N ILE A 171 -1.19 -9.45 -12.61
CA ILE A 171 -0.44 -9.56 -13.87
C ILE A 171 -0.42 -11.01 -14.32
N GLU A 172 -1.09 -11.26 -15.44
CA GLU A 172 -1.06 -12.53 -16.16
C GLU A 172 0.16 -12.53 -17.08
N ILE A 173 1.00 -13.57 -16.96
CA ILE A 173 2.23 -13.76 -17.71
C ILE A 173 2.13 -15.08 -18.45
N GLU A 174 2.37 -15.05 -19.75
CA GLU A 174 2.43 -16.23 -20.61
C GLU A 174 3.84 -16.34 -21.20
N TYR A 175 4.52 -17.45 -20.92
CA TYR A 175 5.81 -17.77 -21.51
C TYR A 175 5.68 -18.91 -22.50
N ALA A 176 6.16 -18.69 -23.73
CA ALA A 176 6.19 -19.70 -24.76
C ALA A 176 7.64 -20.00 -25.19
N ASP A 177 8.10 -21.24 -25.00
CA ASP A 177 9.42 -21.69 -25.45
C ASP A 177 9.44 -22.09 -26.94
N GLY A 178 8.27 -22.06 -27.60
CA GLY A 178 8.06 -22.43 -28.99
C GLY A 178 8.03 -23.94 -29.26
N LYS A 179 8.05 -24.79 -28.22
CA LYS A 179 8.08 -26.25 -28.31
C LYS A 179 6.94 -26.91 -27.54
N ASN A 180 6.60 -26.37 -26.38
CA ASN A 180 5.55 -26.87 -25.50
C ASN A 180 4.36 -25.90 -25.45
N ALA A 181 3.28 -26.32 -24.78
CA ALA A 181 2.21 -25.40 -24.44
C ALA A 181 2.77 -24.23 -23.60
N PRO A 182 2.27 -22.99 -23.79
CA PRO A 182 2.75 -21.86 -22.99
C PRO A 182 2.47 -22.06 -21.50
N VAL A 183 3.43 -21.69 -20.66
CA VAL A 183 3.27 -21.67 -19.19
C VAL A 183 2.58 -20.37 -18.82
N ARG A 184 1.48 -20.44 -18.07
CA ARG A 184 0.68 -19.29 -17.62
C ARG A 184 0.85 -19.09 -16.12
N VAL A 185 1.40 -17.93 -15.74
CA VAL A 185 1.64 -17.51 -14.36
C VAL A 185 0.76 -16.31 -14.07
N LEU A 186 0.07 -16.31 -12.94
CA LEU A 186 -0.62 -15.13 -12.43
C LEU A 186 0.10 -14.61 -11.19
N VAL A 187 0.44 -13.32 -11.18
CA VAL A 187 0.89 -12.63 -9.98
C VAL A 187 -0.24 -11.73 -9.51
N SER A 188 -0.79 -11.97 -8.32
CA SER A 188 -1.96 -11.24 -7.85
C SER A 188 -1.68 -9.76 -7.62
N GLY A 189 -0.46 -9.42 -7.19
CA GLY A 189 -0.24 -8.16 -6.46
C GLY A 189 -1.08 -8.18 -5.17
N ASP A 190 -1.44 -7.01 -4.68
CA ASP A 190 -2.41 -6.90 -3.59
C ASP A 190 -3.83 -6.94 -4.15
N LEU A 191 -4.72 -7.70 -3.52
CA LEU A 191 -6.10 -7.88 -3.94
C LEU A 191 -7.04 -7.08 -3.04
N GLY A 192 -7.99 -6.36 -3.64
CA GLY A 192 -9.00 -5.61 -2.92
C GLY A 192 -10.06 -6.50 -2.26
N PRO A 193 -10.70 -6.02 -1.18
CA PRO A 193 -11.84 -6.72 -0.58
C PRO A 193 -13.04 -6.70 -1.54
N ASP A 194 -13.96 -7.66 -1.39
CA ASP A 194 -15.17 -7.78 -2.22
C ASP A 194 -16.05 -6.52 -2.11
N CYS A 195 -15.96 -5.82 -0.97
CA CYS A 195 -16.77 -4.65 -0.64
C CYS A 195 -16.01 -3.33 -0.76
N SER A 196 -15.01 -3.29 -1.65
CA SER A 196 -14.34 -2.06 -2.09
C SER A 196 -15.36 -1.05 -2.61
N VAL A 197 -15.14 0.24 -2.33
CA VAL A 197 -16.09 1.29 -2.72
C VAL A 197 -15.61 2.14 -3.89
N PHE A 198 -14.30 2.18 -4.08
CA PHE A 198 -13.68 2.96 -5.14
C PHE A 198 -13.47 2.13 -6.40
N HIS A 199 -13.21 0.84 -6.23
CA HIS A 199 -12.77 -0.05 -7.31
C HIS A 199 -13.79 -1.11 -7.59
N HIS A 200 -13.82 -1.52 -8.86
CA HIS A 200 -14.51 -2.73 -9.28
C HIS A 200 -13.91 -3.97 -8.61
N GLU A 201 -14.70 -5.04 -8.56
CA GLU A 201 -14.25 -6.36 -8.12
C GLU A 201 -12.98 -6.80 -8.87
N SER A 202 -12.14 -7.56 -8.17
CA SER A 202 -10.88 -8.04 -8.75
C SER A 202 -11.15 -9.07 -9.85
N GLU A 203 -10.46 -8.91 -10.98
CA GLU A 203 -10.58 -9.75 -12.16
C GLU A 203 -9.31 -10.58 -12.38
N ALA A 204 -9.45 -11.76 -12.98
CA ALA A 204 -8.34 -12.61 -13.41
C ALA A 204 -8.83 -13.72 -14.35
N PRO A 205 -7.95 -14.27 -15.20
CA PRO A 205 -8.29 -15.40 -16.07
C PRO A 205 -8.34 -16.71 -15.27
N ASP A 206 -8.90 -17.74 -15.88
CA ASP A 206 -8.81 -19.13 -15.44
C ASP A 206 -7.67 -19.87 -16.16
N ALA A 207 -7.55 -21.17 -15.87
CA ALA A 207 -6.60 -22.10 -16.50
C ALA A 207 -5.13 -21.62 -16.37
N LEU A 208 -4.71 -21.51 -15.12
CA LEU A 208 -3.38 -21.04 -14.71
C LEU A 208 -2.50 -22.23 -14.32
N ASP A 209 -1.21 -22.17 -14.66
CA ASP A 209 -0.24 -23.16 -14.21
C ASP A 209 0.33 -22.81 -12.85
N HIS A 210 0.63 -21.54 -12.61
CA HIS A 210 1.14 -21.08 -11.33
C HIS A 210 0.47 -19.77 -10.90
N VAL A 211 0.29 -19.61 -9.58
CA VAL A 211 -0.25 -18.39 -9.00
C VAL A 211 0.65 -17.94 -7.86
N PHE A 212 1.08 -16.67 -7.89
CA PHE A 212 1.66 -15.96 -6.76
C PHE A 212 0.55 -15.14 -6.13
N LEU A 213 0.07 -15.57 -4.96
CA LEU A 213 -1.09 -15.02 -4.26
C LEU A 213 -0.62 -14.27 -3.01
N GLU A 214 -1.08 -13.03 -2.84
CA GLU A 214 -0.88 -12.29 -1.59
C GLU A 214 -1.55 -13.00 -0.41
N SER A 215 -1.05 -12.72 0.81
CA SER A 215 -1.53 -13.40 2.01
C SER A 215 -1.54 -12.48 3.22
N THR A 216 -1.73 -11.17 3.00
CA THR A 216 -1.63 -10.13 4.03
C THR A 216 -2.60 -10.39 5.18
N TYR A 217 -3.81 -10.86 4.87
CA TYR A 217 -4.87 -11.19 5.82
C TYR A 217 -5.29 -12.66 5.72
N GLY A 218 -4.34 -13.55 5.43
CA GLY A 218 -4.57 -15.00 5.31
C GLY A 218 -5.11 -15.69 6.57
N ASP A 219 -4.95 -15.06 7.73
CA ASP A 219 -5.42 -15.48 9.06
C ASP A 219 -6.70 -14.78 9.54
N GLU A 220 -7.19 -13.78 8.81
CA GLU A 220 -8.36 -13.00 9.20
C GLU A 220 -9.62 -13.43 8.44
N ASP A 221 -10.76 -13.31 9.13
CA ASP A 221 -12.10 -13.45 8.56
C ASP A 221 -12.86 -12.18 8.93
N LYS A 222 -12.93 -11.24 7.99
CA LYS A 222 -13.48 -9.92 8.19
C LYS A 222 -14.90 -9.92 7.63
N PRO A 223 -15.89 -9.44 8.38
CA PRO A 223 -17.18 -9.19 7.78
C PRO A 223 -17.00 -8.16 6.66
N CYS A 224 -17.53 -8.46 5.48
CA CYS A 224 -17.76 -7.40 4.50
C CYS A 224 -18.66 -6.34 5.14
N VAL A 225 -18.11 -5.14 5.30
CA VAL A 225 -18.84 -3.97 5.77
C VAL A 225 -18.96 -3.02 4.60
N ASP A 226 -20.17 -2.89 4.06
CA ASP A 226 -20.42 -1.94 2.99
C ASP A 226 -20.21 -0.49 3.45
N HIS A 227 -20.18 0.42 2.48
CA HIS A 227 -19.95 1.83 2.73
C HIS A 227 -21.06 2.48 3.59
N VAL A 228 -22.28 1.92 3.62
CA VAL A 228 -23.38 2.45 4.45
C VAL A 228 -23.12 2.14 5.91
N ALA A 229 -22.88 0.87 6.24
CA ALA A 229 -22.56 0.44 7.60
C ALA A 229 -21.24 1.05 8.10
N ARG A 230 -20.25 1.22 7.22
CA ARG A 230 -19.00 1.94 7.53
C ARG A 230 -19.28 3.39 7.91
N ARG A 231 -20.13 4.08 7.14
CA ARG A 231 -20.54 5.47 7.42
C ARG A 231 -21.32 5.62 8.72
N GLU A 232 -22.13 4.65 9.11
CA GLU A 232 -22.82 4.68 10.40
C GLU A 232 -21.83 4.66 11.57
N LYS A 233 -20.82 3.78 11.52
CA LYS A 233 -19.75 3.74 12.53
C LYS A 233 -18.97 5.05 12.56
N LEU A 234 -18.62 5.58 11.39
CA LEU A 234 -17.93 6.88 11.28
C LEU A 234 -18.77 8.02 11.85
N ALA A 235 -20.06 8.07 11.53
CA ALA A 235 -20.98 9.08 12.03
C ALA A 235 -21.05 9.08 13.56
N ALA A 236 -21.13 7.91 14.20
CA ALA A 236 -21.14 7.79 15.65
C ALA A 236 -19.85 8.35 16.30
N ILE A 237 -18.69 8.10 15.68
CA ILE A 237 -17.40 8.65 16.15
C ILE A 237 -17.37 10.18 16.00
N VAL A 238 -17.75 10.70 14.81
CA VAL A 238 -17.74 12.14 14.53
C VAL A 238 -18.70 12.88 15.45
N GLN A 239 -19.94 12.40 15.62
CA GLN A 239 -20.91 13.00 16.54
C GLN A 239 -20.40 13.02 17.98
N GLN A 240 -19.75 11.95 18.42
CA GLN A 240 -19.19 11.90 19.77
C GLN A 240 -18.00 12.84 19.94
N ALA A 241 -17.12 12.96 18.94
CA ALA A 241 -16.00 13.88 18.95
C ALA A 241 -16.45 15.35 18.93
N ALA A 242 -17.52 15.66 18.20
CA ALA A 242 -18.09 17.00 18.09
C ALA A 242 -18.67 17.53 19.41
N LYS A 243 -19.13 16.67 20.33
CA LYS A 243 -19.71 17.09 21.63
C LYS A 243 -18.74 17.86 22.52
N SER A 244 -17.44 17.64 22.35
CA SER A 244 -16.39 18.26 23.17
C SER A 244 -15.87 19.57 22.57
N ASP A 245 -16.40 20.02 21.44
CA ASP A 245 -15.90 21.15 20.63
C ASP A 245 -14.38 21.07 20.40
N GLY A 246 -13.87 19.84 20.28
CA GLY A 246 -12.46 19.52 20.25
C GLY A 246 -11.99 19.10 18.86
N VAL A 247 -11.15 18.07 18.79
CA VAL A 247 -10.55 17.63 17.51
C VAL A 247 -10.75 16.14 17.28
N LEU A 248 -11.06 15.78 16.04
CA LEU A 248 -10.97 14.40 15.56
C LEU A 248 -9.66 14.25 14.75
N LEU A 249 -8.71 13.51 15.32
CA LEU A 249 -7.46 13.15 14.67
C LEU A 249 -7.62 11.81 13.95
N ILE A 250 -7.28 11.78 12.67
CA ILE A 250 -7.36 10.58 11.83
C ILE A 250 -5.99 10.31 11.21
N PRO A 251 -5.16 9.46 11.85
CA PRO A 251 -3.95 8.91 11.23
C PRO A 251 -4.34 8.07 10.01
N ALA A 252 -3.90 8.45 8.81
CA ALA A 252 -4.23 7.73 7.57
C ALA A 252 -3.04 7.62 6.61
N PHE A 253 -3.03 6.57 5.79
CA PHE A 253 -2.13 6.51 4.64
C PHE A 253 -2.55 7.52 3.58
N ALA A 254 -1.56 8.10 2.89
CA ALA A 254 -1.77 9.26 2.03
C ALA A 254 -2.54 8.91 0.74
N VAL A 255 -2.45 7.66 0.30
CA VAL A 255 -3.05 7.16 -0.95
C VAL A 255 -4.16 6.18 -0.58
N GLU A 256 -5.25 6.21 -1.33
CA GLU A 256 -6.50 5.46 -1.12
C GLU A 256 -7.24 5.85 0.18
N ARG A 257 -6.64 5.55 1.34
CA ARG A 257 -7.28 5.66 2.65
C ARG A 257 -7.77 7.06 2.98
N THR A 258 -6.92 8.06 2.74
CA THR A 258 -7.27 9.46 2.99
C THR A 258 -8.44 9.90 2.12
N GLN A 259 -8.48 9.46 0.87
CA GLN A 259 -9.51 9.82 -0.10
C GLN A 259 -10.87 9.19 0.28
N GLU A 260 -10.88 7.91 0.66
CA GLU A 260 -12.10 7.24 1.14
C GLU A 260 -12.70 7.89 2.39
N ILE A 261 -11.84 8.20 3.38
CA ILE A 261 -12.27 8.85 4.62
C ILE A 261 -12.84 10.24 4.32
N CYS A 262 -12.17 11.02 3.46
CA CYS A 262 -12.65 12.34 3.09
C CYS A 262 -14.00 12.27 2.36
N TRP A 263 -14.17 11.31 1.46
CA TRP A 263 -15.44 11.10 0.77
C TRP A 263 -16.59 10.76 1.74
N ASP A 264 -16.36 9.83 2.66
CA ASP A 264 -17.37 9.43 3.65
C ASP A 264 -17.73 10.59 4.61
N LEU A 265 -16.73 11.33 5.10
CA LEU A 265 -16.95 12.49 5.96
C LEU A 265 -17.78 13.56 5.24
N VAL A 266 -17.41 13.92 4.02
CA VAL A 266 -18.13 14.94 3.24
C VAL A 266 -19.55 14.48 2.93
N THR A 267 -19.74 13.20 2.61
CA THR A 267 -21.07 12.63 2.33
C THR A 267 -21.97 12.68 3.57
N LEU A 268 -21.44 12.31 4.74
CA LEU A 268 -22.16 12.40 6.01
C LEU A 268 -22.52 13.85 6.39
N MET A 269 -21.61 14.80 6.14
CA MET A 269 -21.84 16.23 6.40
C MET A 269 -22.91 16.81 5.44
N GLN A 270 -22.82 16.51 4.15
CA GLN A 270 -23.80 16.96 3.14
C GLN A 270 -25.20 16.37 3.39
N ALA A 271 -25.27 15.17 3.94
CA ALA A 271 -26.53 14.54 4.36
C ALA A 271 -27.09 15.08 5.69
N GLY A 272 -26.35 15.94 6.39
CA GLY A 272 -26.72 16.44 7.73
C GLY A 272 -26.69 15.39 8.84
N THR A 273 -26.09 14.21 8.58
CA THR A 273 -25.98 13.13 9.57
C THR A 273 -24.98 13.47 10.68
N VAL A 274 -23.97 14.26 10.35
CA VAL A 274 -22.97 14.79 11.29
C VAL A 274 -22.83 16.30 11.08
N PRO A 275 -22.40 17.08 12.08
CA PRO A 275 -22.20 18.51 11.91
C PRO A 275 -21.11 18.80 10.87
N GLU A 276 -21.30 19.85 10.07
CA GLU A 276 -20.26 20.36 9.19
C GLU A 276 -19.06 20.85 10.01
N ALA A 277 -17.86 20.46 9.58
CA ALA A 277 -16.61 20.86 10.20
C ALA A 277 -15.50 20.92 9.14
N PRO A 278 -14.49 21.78 9.32
CA PRO A 278 -13.35 21.78 8.42
C PRO A 278 -12.53 20.49 8.56
N ILE A 279 -12.19 19.90 7.43
CA ILE A 279 -11.36 18.70 7.30
C ILE A 279 -9.98 19.14 6.80
N PHE A 280 -9.00 19.23 7.69
CA PHE A 280 -7.62 19.56 7.32
C PHE A 280 -6.93 18.31 6.78
N MET A 281 -6.65 18.30 5.47
CA MET A 281 -5.82 17.27 4.84
C MET A 281 -4.35 17.66 4.98
N ASP A 282 -3.73 17.20 6.08
CA ASP A 282 -2.38 17.59 6.46
C ASP A 282 -1.32 16.58 6.04
N SER A 283 -1.25 16.36 4.73
CA SER A 283 -0.27 15.51 4.08
C SER A 283 -0.03 15.99 2.64
N PRO A 284 1.15 16.54 2.30
CA PRO A 284 1.46 16.97 0.94
C PRO A 284 1.33 15.83 -0.07
N LEU A 285 1.71 14.62 0.32
CA LEU A 285 1.53 13.43 -0.50
C LEU A 285 0.05 13.12 -0.71
N ALA A 286 -0.79 13.24 0.32
CA ALA A 286 -2.22 12.97 0.17
C ALA A 286 -2.92 13.99 -0.73
N ILE A 287 -2.50 15.26 -0.67
CA ILE A 287 -3.00 16.32 -1.55
C ILE A 287 -2.66 15.97 -3.01
N ARG A 288 -1.39 15.68 -3.31
CA ARG A 288 -0.96 15.29 -4.66
C ARG A 288 -1.61 14.00 -5.13
N ALA A 289 -1.74 12.99 -4.27
CA ALA A 289 -2.45 11.76 -4.59
C ALA A 289 -3.92 12.05 -4.91
N THR A 290 -4.59 12.93 -4.15
CA THR A 290 -5.98 13.32 -4.41
C THR A 290 -6.16 13.93 -5.80
N GLU A 291 -5.20 14.73 -6.29
CA GLU A 291 -5.25 15.23 -7.67
C GLU A 291 -5.19 14.07 -8.69
N VAL A 292 -4.35 13.06 -8.47
CA VAL A 292 -4.31 11.86 -9.33
C VAL A 292 -5.66 11.11 -9.29
N PHE A 293 -6.29 10.97 -8.12
CA PHE A 293 -7.64 10.38 -8.03
C PHE A 293 -8.68 11.20 -8.81
N LEU A 294 -8.57 12.52 -8.79
CA LEU A 294 -9.47 13.40 -9.52
C LEU A 294 -9.27 13.29 -11.05
N GLU A 295 -8.04 13.12 -11.51
CA GLU A 295 -7.70 12.90 -12.93
C GLU A 295 -8.22 11.55 -13.45
N HIS A 296 -8.18 10.50 -12.62
CA HIS A 296 -8.63 9.15 -12.96
C HIS A 296 -10.04 8.82 -12.46
N ALA A 297 -10.80 9.80 -11.99
CA ALA A 297 -12.10 9.57 -11.35
C ALA A 297 -13.10 8.81 -12.25
N ALA A 298 -13.02 8.98 -13.57
CA ALA A 298 -13.89 8.29 -14.52
C ALA A 298 -13.73 6.76 -14.55
N ALA A 299 -12.62 6.24 -14.02
CA ALA A 299 -12.36 4.80 -13.93
C ALA A 299 -12.82 4.17 -12.59
N LEU A 300 -13.32 4.98 -11.64
CA LEU A 300 -13.83 4.54 -10.34
C LEU A 300 -15.34 4.30 -10.39
N GLU A 301 -15.84 3.33 -9.62
CA GLU A 301 -17.29 3.02 -9.58
C GLU A 301 -18.16 4.21 -9.18
N ASN A 302 -17.70 4.96 -8.18
CA ASN A 302 -18.39 6.13 -7.63
C ASN A 302 -17.71 7.45 -8.05
N GLY A 303 -17.04 7.46 -9.20
CA GLY A 303 -16.14 8.52 -9.65
C GLY A 303 -16.67 9.94 -9.55
N GLU A 304 -17.90 10.20 -10.03
CA GLU A 304 -18.49 11.54 -9.96
C GLU A 304 -18.77 12.00 -8.54
N ALA A 305 -19.29 11.11 -7.69
CA ALA A 305 -19.60 11.40 -6.29
C ALA A 305 -18.32 11.61 -5.47
N ILE A 306 -17.31 10.76 -5.69
CA ILE A 306 -15.98 10.88 -5.10
C ILE A 306 -15.35 12.20 -5.52
N SER A 307 -15.34 12.53 -6.81
CA SER A 307 -14.77 13.77 -7.34
C SER A 307 -15.44 15.01 -6.74
N ARG A 308 -16.77 15.03 -6.66
CA ARG A 308 -17.52 16.12 -6.02
C ARG A 308 -17.14 16.29 -4.56
N ALA A 309 -16.99 15.19 -3.82
CA ALA A 309 -16.65 15.23 -2.41
C ALA A 309 -15.20 15.66 -2.17
N LEU A 310 -14.25 15.14 -2.93
CA LEU A 310 -12.83 15.51 -2.84
C LEU A 310 -12.57 16.96 -3.23
N ARG A 311 -13.45 17.58 -4.04
CA ARG A 311 -13.44 19.01 -4.36
C ARG A 311 -14.24 19.88 -3.39
N SER A 312 -14.81 19.29 -2.32
CA SER A 312 -15.62 20.03 -1.35
C SER A 312 -14.81 21.10 -0.63
N PRO A 313 -15.37 22.31 -0.42
CA PRO A 313 -14.70 23.37 0.35
C PRO A 313 -14.50 23.02 1.83
N LEU A 314 -15.14 21.94 2.32
CA LEU A 314 -14.92 21.40 3.65
C LEU A 314 -13.51 20.82 3.80
N ILE A 315 -12.92 20.31 2.71
CA ILE A 315 -11.55 19.79 2.68
C ILE A 315 -10.60 20.97 2.50
N ARG A 316 -9.69 21.14 3.45
CA ARG A 316 -8.69 22.21 3.49
C ARG A 316 -7.29 21.60 3.33
N PRO A 317 -6.73 21.58 2.11
CA PRO A 317 -5.37 21.11 1.87
C PRO A 317 -4.35 21.95 2.64
N THR A 318 -3.43 21.32 3.37
CA THR A 318 -2.32 22.02 4.03
C THR A 318 -0.97 21.55 3.51
N GLU A 319 -0.45 22.23 2.48
CA GLU A 319 0.80 21.83 1.83
C GLU A 319 2.05 22.16 2.65
N SER A 320 2.13 23.36 3.23
CA SER A 320 3.36 23.83 3.89
C SER A 320 3.41 23.47 5.37
N GLY A 321 4.62 23.37 5.92
CA GLY A 321 4.80 23.17 7.37
C GLY A 321 4.25 24.34 8.20
N GLU A 322 4.19 25.55 7.64
CA GLU A 322 3.57 26.71 8.29
C GLU A 322 2.04 26.61 8.30
N ALA A 323 1.42 26.17 7.20
CA ALA A 323 -0.01 25.88 7.15
C ALA A 323 -0.40 24.80 8.16
N SER A 324 0.36 23.70 8.22
CA SER A 324 0.19 22.64 9.22
C SER A 324 0.24 23.16 10.66
N ARG A 325 1.21 24.03 10.98
CA ARG A 325 1.31 24.64 12.32
C ARG A 325 0.12 25.53 12.65
N ARG A 326 -0.42 26.28 11.68
CA ARG A 326 -1.58 27.17 11.89
C ARG A 326 -2.88 26.41 12.17
N ILE A 327 -2.97 25.11 11.86
CA ILE A 327 -4.12 24.27 12.27
C ILE A 327 -4.32 24.32 13.80
N ALA A 328 -3.25 24.54 14.55
CA ALA A 328 -3.27 24.81 15.99
C ALA A 328 -4.25 25.90 16.45
N GLU A 329 -4.50 26.88 15.60
CA GLU A 329 -5.30 28.08 15.87
C GLU A 329 -6.77 27.88 15.47
N ALA A 330 -7.13 26.70 14.93
CA ALA A 330 -8.50 26.38 14.59
C ALA A 330 -9.38 26.34 15.86
N GLU A 331 -10.48 27.09 15.81
CA GLU A 331 -11.51 27.13 16.84
C GLU A 331 -12.67 26.21 16.47
N GLY A 332 -13.33 25.68 17.51
CA GLY A 332 -14.44 24.75 17.38
C GLY A 332 -14.06 23.36 16.89
N PHE A 333 -15.07 22.50 16.74
CA PHE A 333 -14.88 21.15 16.23
C PHE A 333 -14.28 21.13 14.82
N HIS A 334 -13.16 20.41 14.67
CA HIS A 334 -12.49 20.22 13.39
C HIS A 334 -11.86 18.83 13.28
N ILE A 335 -11.60 18.41 12.03
CA ILE A 335 -11.04 17.11 11.70
C ILE A 335 -9.65 17.30 11.09
N ILE A 336 -8.67 16.50 11.50
CA ILE A 336 -7.32 16.50 10.93
C ILE A 336 -7.02 15.10 10.42
N VAL A 337 -6.85 14.97 9.10
CA VAL A 337 -6.40 13.74 8.44
C VAL A 337 -4.93 13.91 8.09
N ALA A 338 -4.05 13.11 8.68
CA ALA A 338 -2.61 13.26 8.48
C ALA A 338 -1.88 11.91 8.49
N GLY A 339 -0.81 11.82 7.71
CA GLY A 339 0.08 10.65 7.72
C GLY A 339 1.11 10.70 8.85
N SER A 340 1.65 9.56 9.28
CA SER A 340 1.41 8.19 8.76
C SER A 340 0.24 7.46 9.44
N GLY A 341 -0.41 6.53 8.74
CA GLY A 341 -1.54 5.72 9.26
C GLY A 341 -1.26 4.92 10.55
N MET A 342 0.00 4.58 10.83
CA MET A 342 0.41 3.87 12.05
C MET A 342 1.02 4.78 13.14
N CYS A 343 0.91 6.10 12.98
CA CYS A 343 1.40 7.12 13.92
C CYS A 343 2.93 7.19 14.16
N ASP A 344 3.76 6.48 13.40
CA ASP A 344 5.23 6.44 13.63
C ASP A 344 6.03 7.53 12.95
N ALA A 345 5.47 8.13 11.89
CA ALA A 345 6.12 9.18 11.12
C ALA A 345 5.11 10.26 10.69
N GLY A 346 5.61 11.25 9.95
CA GLY A 346 4.77 12.30 9.35
C GLY A 346 4.20 13.32 10.35
N ARG A 347 3.28 14.14 9.83
CA ARG A 347 2.70 15.29 10.54
C ARG A 347 1.77 14.87 11.67
N ILE A 348 1.14 13.70 11.59
CA ILE A 348 0.24 13.20 12.62
C ILE A 348 0.89 13.17 14.01
N ARG A 349 2.21 12.92 14.10
CA ARG A 349 2.93 12.93 15.37
C ARG A 349 2.91 14.26 16.08
N HIS A 350 2.94 15.36 15.33
CA HIS A 350 2.87 16.70 15.89
C HIS A 350 1.48 16.99 16.45
N HIS A 351 0.42 16.54 15.75
CA HIS A 351 -0.95 16.66 16.21
C HIS A 351 -1.24 15.77 17.42
N LEU A 352 -0.79 14.52 17.40
CA LEU A 352 -0.90 13.60 18.54
C LEU A 352 -0.18 14.15 19.77
N LYS A 353 1.05 14.66 19.60
CA LYS A 353 1.79 15.30 20.69
C LYS A 353 1.02 16.47 21.31
N ARG A 354 0.32 17.24 20.48
CA ARG A 354 -0.48 18.39 20.93
C ARG A 354 -1.76 18.00 21.65
N TRP A 355 -2.42 16.92 21.25
CA TRP A 355 -3.81 16.66 21.63
C TRP A 355 -4.03 15.41 22.47
N LEU A 356 -3.11 14.44 22.51
CA LEU A 356 -3.31 13.16 23.22
C LEU A 356 -3.62 13.33 24.71
N TRP A 357 -3.13 14.38 25.35
CA TRP A 357 -3.38 14.68 26.76
C TRP A 357 -4.74 15.33 27.04
N SER A 358 -5.48 15.72 26.01
CA SER A 358 -6.76 16.42 26.14
C SER A 358 -7.93 15.45 25.99
N PRO A 359 -8.89 15.44 26.94
CA PRO A 359 -10.11 14.64 26.80
C PRO A 359 -11.08 15.17 25.72
N ALA A 360 -10.83 16.38 25.19
CA ALA A 360 -11.59 16.92 24.06
C ALA A 360 -11.15 16.34 22.71
N ALA A 361 -10.02 15.61 22.67
CA ALA A 361 -9.54 14.97 21.45
C ALA A 361 -10.09 13.54 21.31
N THR A 362 -10.43 13.17 20.08
CA THR A 362 -10.65 11.78 19.68
C THR A 362 -9.61 11.41 18.63
N VAL A 363 -8.96 10.26 18.78
CA VAL A 363 -8.07 9.67 17.77
C VAL A 363 -8.79 8.47 17.17
N MET A 364 -9.05 8.50 15.86
CA MET A 364 -9.67 7.40 15.13
C MET A 364 -8.62 6.65 14.31
N LEU A 365 -8.28 5.44 14.74
CA LEU A 365 -7.38 4.54 14.01
C LEU A 365 -8.17 3.85 12.89
N THR A 366 -7.64 3.85 11.66
CA THR A 366 -8.41 3.48 10.45
C THR A 366 -7.96 2.18 9.78
N GLY A 367 -7.22 1.35 10.49
CA GLY A 367 -6.66 0.11 9.94
C GLY A 367 -5.65 -0.55 10.86
N TYR A 368 -5.03 -1.60 10.36
CA TYR A 368 -4.04 -2.40 11.10
C TYR A 368 -2.90 -1.54 11.66
N GLN A 369 -2.51 -1.85 12.90
CA GLN A 369 -1.43 -1.19 13.62
C GLN A 369 -0.38 -2.24 13.96
N ALA A 370 0.74 -2.22 13.25
CA ALA A 370 1.81 -3.20 13.45
C ALA A 370 2.38 -3.15 14.88
N GLU A 371 2.93 -4.27 15.33
CA GLU A 371 3.56 -4.34 16.65
C GLU A 371 4.73 -3.33 16.77
N GLY A 372 4.83 -2.68 17.92
CA GLY A 372 5.88 -1.69 18.20
C GLY A 372 5.62 -0.28 17.65
N THR A 373 4.53 -0.07 16.91
CA THR A 373 4.12 1.25 16.41
C THR A 373 3.44 2.09 17.50
N LEU A 374 3.50 3.42 17.39
CA LEU A 374 2.77 4.31 18.31
C LEU A 374 1.26 4.07 18.24
N GLY A 375 0.71 3.83 17.05
CA GLY A 375 -0.71 3.57 16.88
C GLY A 375 -1.16 2.28 17.57
N ARG A 376 -0.31 1.24 17.60
CA ARG A 376 -0.57 0.01 18.36
C ARG A 376 -0.61 0.26 19.87
N LEU A 377 0.31 1.07 20.41
CA LEU A 377 0.29 1.44 21.83
C LEU A 377 -0.99 2.20 22.20
N LEU A 378 -1.50 3.05 21.32
CA LEU A 378 -2.77 3.74 21.51
C LEU A 378 -3.96 2.77 21.45
N GLN A 379 -3.95 1.84 20.49
CA GLN A 379 -4.96 0.80 20.33
C GLN A 379 -5.06 -0.10 21.57
N GLU A 380 -3.93 -0.45 22.18
CA GLU A 380 -3.84 -1.26 23.41
C GLU A 380 -4.25 -0.47 24.69
N GLY A 381 -4.59 0.81 24.56
CA GLY A 381 -5.02 1.64 25.68
C GLY A 381 -3.89 1.96 26.66
N LYS A 382 -2.63 2.06 26.20
CA LYS A 382 -1.53 2.47 27.07
C LYS A 382 -1.81 3.87 27.65
N PRO A 383 -1.73 4.05 28.98
CA PRO A 383 -2.07 5.32 29.62
C PRO A 383 -1.03 6.41 29.35
N GLU A 384 0.18 6.03 28.93
CA GLU A 384 1.26 6.94 28.57
C GLU A 384 2.03 6.40 27.35
N VAL A 385 2.44 7.31 26.48
CA VAL A 385 3.23 7.00 25.28
C VAL A 385 4.37 7.99 25.13
N ARG A 386 5.43 7.61 24.41
CA ARG A 386 6.59 8.47 24.17
C ARG A 386 6.62 8.99 22.73
N ILE A 387 6.55 10.31 22.56
CA ILE A 387 6.61 10.96 21.24
C ILE A 387 7.76 11.97 21.24
N GLN A 388 8.70 11.82 20.29
CA GLN A 388 9.83 12.75 20.12
C GLN A 388 10.65 12.99 21.40
N GLY A 389 10.75 11.97 22.27
CA GLY A 389 11.53 12.03 23.51
C GLY A 389 10.71 12.39 24.75
N GLU A 390 9.49 12.91 24.59
CA GLU A 390 8.59 13.33 25.67
C GLU A 390 7.56 12.24 25.99
N THR A 391 7.29 12.04 27.28
CA THR A 391 6.22 11.17 27.77
C THR A 391 4.92 11.97 27.82
N ILE A 392 3.87 11.42 27.23
CA ILE A 392 2.56 12.07 27.10
C ILE A 392 1.52 11.14 27.69
N ARG A 393 0.72 11.66 28.62
CA ARG A 393 -0.46 10.99 29.14
C ARG A 393 -1.53 10.91 28.06
N VAL A 394 -2.13 9.75 27.87
CA VAL A 394 -3.25 9.54 26.95
C VAL A 394 -4.56 9.78 27.70
N ALA A 395 -5.18 10.92 27.45
CA ALA A 395 -6.53 11.25 27.93
C ALA A 395 -7.54 11.41 26.78
N ALA A 396 -7.06 11.54 25.53
CA ALA A 396 -7.88 11.50 24.34
C ALA A 396 -8.64 10.18 24.22
N LYS A 397 -9.85 10.23 23.65
CA LYS A 397 -10.61 9.03 23.34
C LYS A 397 -9.98 8.32 22.14
N ILE A 398 -9.65 7.04 22.28
CA ILE A 398 -9.20 6.21 21.17
C ILE A 398 -10.40 5.45 20.61
N ALA A 399 -10.61 5.57 19.30
CA ALA A 399 -11.64 4.86 18.55
C ALA A 399 -11.00 4.15 17.34
N GLU A 400 -11.69 3.16 16.80
CA GLU A 400 -11.17 2.35 15.70
C GLU A 400 -12.26 2.03 14.67
N ILE A 401 -11.89 2.11 13.39
CA ILE A 401 -12.65 1.55 12.27
C ILE A 401 -11.68 0.75 11.40
N ARG A 402 -11.85 -0.57 11.34
CA ARG A 402 -11.02 -1.46 10.50
C ARG A 402 -11.52 -1.59 9.06
N ASP A 403 -12.74 -1.13 8.81
CA ASP A 403 -13.50 -1.33 7.56
C ASP A 403 -12.99 -0.52 6.36
N PHE A 404 -11.87 0.18 6.50
CA PHE A 404 -11.26 0.88 5.37
C PHE A 404 -10.18 0.03 4.67
N SER A 405 -9.78 -1.13 5.22
CA SER A 405 -8.70 -1.99 4.68
C SER A 405 -8.78 -2.16 3.17
N GLY A 406 -7.65 -2.04 2.46
CA GLY A 406 -7.59 -2.19 1.00
C GLY A 406 -7.28 -3.61 0.55
N HIS A 407 -7.07 -4.54 1.48
CA HIS A 407 -6.76 -5.94 1.15
C HIS A 407 -7.93 -6.86 1.44
N ALA A 408 -8.07 -7.86 0.57
CA ALA A 408 -8.93 -9.02 0.73
C ALA A 408 -8.54 -9.83 1.97
N ASP A 409 -9.54 -10.37 2.65
CA ASP A 409 -9.36 -11.32 3.74
C ASP A 409 -9.22 -12.77 3.23
N ALA A 410 -9.00 -13.71 4.14
CA ALA A 410 -8.71 -15.07 3.72
C ALA A 410 -9.88 -15.81 3.04
N PRO A 411 -11.15 -15.67 3.48
CA PRO A 411 -12.30 -16.12 2.69
C PRO A 411 -12.37 -15.52 1.28
N GLU A 412 -12.12 -14.21 1.12
CA GLU A 412 -12.11 -13.50 -0.15
C GLU A 412 -10.99 -14.02 -1.07
N LEU A 413 -9.76 -14.11 -0.57
CA LEU A 413 -8.60 -14.67 -1.30
C LEU A 413 -8.86 -16.11 -1.76
N ALA A 414 -9.46 -16.94 -0.90
CA ALA A 414 -9.82 -18.32 -1.24
C ALA A 414 -10.90 -18.38 -2.33
N ARG A 415 -11.95 -17.55 -2.25
CA ARG A 415 -12.98 -17.46 -3.30
C ARG A 415 -12.39 -16.97 -4.62
N TRP A 416 -11.54 -15.95 -4.58
CA TRP A 416 -10.89 -15.39 -5.75
C TRP A 416 -10.07 -16.44 -6.50
N LEU A 417 -9.25 -17.22 -5.77
CA LEU A 417 -8.46 -18.31 -6.33
C LEU A 417 -9.36 -19.44 -6.88
N ALA A 418 -10.37 -19.87 -6.10
CA ALA A 418 -11.28 -20.96 -6.48
C ALA A 418 -12.00 -20.68 -7.79
N ALA A 419 -12.39 -19.43 -8.03
CA ALA A 419 -13.08 -19.03 -9.24
C ALA A 419 -12.19 -19.08 -10.50
N ARG A 420 -10.85 -19.23 -10.37
CA ARG A 420 -9.93 -19.45 -11.50
C ARG A 420 -9.76 -20.93 -11.87
N GLY A 421 -10.49 -21.82 -11.21
CA GLY A 421 -10.41 -23.25 -11.42
C GLY A 421 -9.15 -23.86 -10.80
N GLN A 422 -8.85 -25.10 -11.16
CA GLN A 422 -7.71 -25.82 -10.61
C GLN A 422 -6.40 -25.31 -11.21
N VAL A 423 -5.49 -24.87 -10.35
CA VAL A 423 -4.10 -24.51 -10.72
C VAL A 423 -3.31 -25.81 -10.98
N SER A 424 -2.68 -25.93 -12.14
CA SER A 424 -2.04 -27.18 -12.57
C SER A 424 -0.70 -27.44 -11.87
N GLY A 425 0.05 -26.38 -11.58
CA GLY A 425 1.36 -26.39 -10.94
C GLY A 425 1.29 -25.94 -9.49
N GLY A 426 1.81 -24.75 -9.19
CA GLY A 426 2.05 -24.28 -7.81
C GLY A 426 1.33 -22.99 -7.45
N VAL A 427 0.79 -22.94 -6.23
CA VAL A 427 0.23 -21.73 -5.60
C VAL A 427 1.24 -21.25 -4.55
N PHE A 428 1.97 -20.21 -4.89
CA PHE A 428 2.95 -19.56 -4.04
C PHE A 428 2.26 -18.49 -3.20
N LEU A 429 2.22 -18.70 -1.89
CA LEU A 429 1.76 -17.68 -0.96
C LEU A 429 2.92 -16.71 -0.70
N VAL A 430 2.70 -15.44 -1.00
CA VAL A 430 3.67 -14.35 -0.83
C VAL A 430 2.97 -13.18 -0.15
N HIS A 431 3.72 -12.14 0.22
CA HIS A 431 3.17 -10.92 0.81
C HIS A 431 2.24 -11.18 2.01
N GLY A 432 2.78 -11.86 3.02
CA GLY A 432 2.09 -12.23 4.24
C GLY A 432 3.09 -12.68 5.29
N GLU A 433 2.74 -12.54 6.57
CA GLU A 433 3.54 -13.12 7.66
C GLU A 433 3.34 -14.64 7.71
N ALA A 434 4.25 -15.35 8.39
CA ALA A 434 4.23 -16.82 8.41
C ALA A 434 2.88 -17.39 8.88
N ASP A 435 2.31 -16.84 9.96
CA ASP A 435 1.04 -17.30 10.51
C ASP A 435 -0.14 -17.07 9.54
N ALA A 436 -0.16 -15.93 8.85
CA ALA A 436 -1.16 -15.62 7.83
C ALA A 436 -1.06 -16.54 6.61
N MET A 437 0.16 -16.82 6.15
CA MET A 437 0.43 -17.77 5.07
C MET A 437 -0.01 -19.19 5.45
N GLU A 438 0.31 -19.64 6.66
CA GLU A 438 -0.07 -20.96 7.16
C GLU A 438 -1.60 -21.10 7.28
N ALA A 439 -2.28 -20.10 7.82
CA ALA A 439 -3.73 -20.08 7.94
C ALA A 439 -4.42 -20.10 6.57
N LEU A 440 -3.92 -19.34 5.59
CA LEU A 440 -4.45 -19.36 4.23
C LEU A 440 -4.19 -20.71 3.55
N ALA A 441 -2.98 -21.26 3.68
CA ALA A 441 -2.64 -22.58 3.15
C ALA A 441 -3.61 -23.66 3.66
N GLN A 442 -3.88 -23.67 4.97
CA GLN A 442 -4.85 -24.59 5.58
C GLN A 442 -6.26 -24.38 5.01
N ARG A 443 -6.70 -23.13 4.86
CA ARG A 443 -8.00 -22.80 4.28
C ARG A 443 -8.14 -23.29 2.84
N LEU A 444 -7.12 -23.08 2.00
CA LEU A 444 -7.11 -23.55 0.60
C LEU A 444 -7.19 -25.07 0.50
N GLN A 445 -6.47 -25.78 1.37
CA GLN A 445 -6.46 -27.24 1.43
C GLN A 445 -7.81 -27.80 1.92
N LEU A 446 -8.35 -27.26 3.03
CA LEU A 446 -9.64 -27.69 3.58
C LEU A 446 -10.79 -27.39 2.62
N GLY A 447 -10.72 -26.26 1.90
CA GLY A 447 -11.65 -25.87 0.86
C GLY A 447 -11.55 -26.70 -0.42
N LYS A 448 -10.56 -27.60 -0.54
CA LYS A 448 -10.24 -28.38 -1.75
C LYS A 448 -10.02 -27.48 -2.98
N ILE A 449 -9.51 -26.28 -2.76
CA ILE A 449 -9.21 -25.30 -3.81
C ILE A 449 -7.87 -25.65 -4.47
N THR A 450 -6.92 -26.12 -3.67
CA THR A 450 -5.58 -26.48 -4.12
C THR A 450 -5.13 -27.76 -3.42
N ALA A 451 -4.39 -28.63 -4.12
CA ALA A 451 -3.85 -29.83 -3.50
C ALA A 451 -2.75 -29.46 -2.49
N PRO A 452 -2.59 -30.20 -1.38
CA PRO A 452 -1.62 -29.83 -0.33
C PRO A 452 -0.17 -29.72 -0.82
N ASP A 453 0.23 -30.53 -1.79
CA ASP A 453 1.56 -30.54 -2.40
C ASP A 453 1.81 -29.40 -3.41
N GLN A 454 0.76 -28.65 -3.76
CA GLN A 454 0.84 -27.50 -4.68
C GLN A 454 0.93 -26.15 -3.94
N VAL A 455 0.67 -26.09 -2.63
CA VAL A 455 0.77 -24.85 -1.85
C VAL A 455 2.20 -24.65 -1.37
N ILE A 456 2.82 -23.54 -1.78
CA ILE A 456 4.24 -23.25 -1.55
C ILE A 456 4.36 -21.96 -0.74
N MET A 457 5.20 -22.00 0.30
CA MET A 457 5.51 -20.84 1.15
C MET A 457 7.00 -20.51 1.05
N PRO A 458 7.40 -19.81 -0.02
CA PRO A 458 8.80 -19.61 -0.35
C PRO A 458 9.54 -18.84 0.74
N VAL A 459 10.86 -19.03 0.78
CA VAL A 459 11.77 -18.21 1.58
C VAL A 459 12.50 -17.19 0.69
N LEU A 460 13.08 -16.17 1.32
CA LEU A 460 13.82 -15.13 0.63
C LEU A 460 14.95 -15.74 -0.21
N ASP A 461 15.06 -15.28 -1.46
CA ASP A 461 16.01 -15.72 -2.49
C ASP A 461 15.84 -17.17 -2.99
N GLU A 462 14.76 -17.85 -2.61
CA GLU A 462 14.45 -19.17 -3.15
C GLU A 462 14.10 -19.09 -4.64
N ARG A 463 14.59 -20.08 -5.41
CA ARG A 463 14.44 -20.13 -6.86
C ARG A 463 13.71 -21.40 -7.31
N TRP A 464 12.76 -21.22 -8.22
CA TRP A 464 11.89 -22.25 -8.76
C TRP A 464 11.97 -22.30 -10.28
N SER A 465 11.85 -23.50 -10.85
CA SER A 465 11.58 -23.68 -12.27
C SER A 465 10.08 -23.91 -12.42
N LEU A 466 9.46 -23.19 -13.36
CA LEU A 466 8.04 -23.30 -13.67
C LEU A 466 7.84 -24.08 -14.96
#